data_AF-A0A1F7THQ0-F1
#
_entry.id   AF-A0A1F7THQ0-F1
#
_cell.length_a   1.000
_cell.length_b   1.000
_cell.length_c   1.000
_cell.angle_alpha   90.00
_cell.angle_beta   90.00
_cell.angle_gamma   90.00
#
_symmetry.space_group_name_H-M   'P 1'
#
loop_
_entity.id
_entity.type
_entity.pdbx_description
1 polymer ?
#
loop_
_entity_poly.entity_id
_entity_poly.type
_entity_poly.pdbx_seq_one_letter_code
_entity_poly.pdbx_strand_id
1 'polypeptide(L)'
;MIESPKYPWDESAVPGERPIDKPELPPQGYAITMVAETETQGEGQLKVGRYRHFEVFCDEPPRIGGQDRYPQPLTYVAMGVGF
;
A
#
# COMPACT_ATOMS: atom_id res chain seq x y z
N MET A 1 -15.08 18.72 23.38
CA MET A 1 -15.40 18.12 22.07
C MET A 1 -14.17 17.32 21.65
N ILE A 2 -14.32 16.06 21.25
CA ILE A 2 -13.20 15.30 20.67
C ILE A 2 -13.05 15.79 19.23
N GLU A 3 -11.92 16.39 18.90
CA GLU A 3 -11.62 16.84 17.53
C GLU A 3 -11.56 15.64 16.58
N SER A 4 -12.02 15.83 15.34
CA SER A 4 -11.91 14.79 14.31
C SER A 4 -10.44 14.51 13.96
N PRO A 5 -10.08 13.25 13.65
CA PRO A 5 -8.73 12.93 13.23
C PRO A 5 -8.37 13.65 11.94
N LYS A 6 -7.08 13.91 11.76
CA LYS A 6 -6.55 14.52 10.53
C LYS A 6 -6.34 13.46 9.44
N TYR A 7 -6.27 13.91 8.20
CA TYR A 7 -5.79 13.09 7.09
C TYR A 7 -4.34 13.44 6.74
N PRO A 8 -3.43 12.47 6.62
CA PRO A 8 -2.02 12.75 6.33
C PRO A 8 -1.77 13.43 4.99
N TRP A 9 -2.66 13.26 4.01
CA TRP A 9 -2.53 13.87 2.68
C TRP A 9 -2.92 15.34 2.64
N ASP A 10 -3.48 15.89 3.72
CA ASP A 10 -3.76 17.33 3.86
C ASP A 10 -2.58 18.09 4.52
N GLU A 11 -1.54 17.39 4.96
CA GLU A 11 -0.37 17.98 5.63
C GLU A 11 0.73 18.39 4.63
N SER A 12 1.62 19.31 5.03
CA SER A 12 2.70 19.80 4.18
C SER A 12 3.70 18.68 3.83
N ALA A 13 4.12 18.64 2.56
CA ALA A 13 5.20 17.80 2.07
C ALA A 13 6.56 18.55 2.03
N VAL A 14 6.59 19.84 2.37
CA VAL A 14 7.80 20.67 2.32
C VAL A 14 8.75 20.30 3.47
N PRO A 15 10.03 19.97 3.21
CA PRO A 15 10.99 19.68 4.27
C PRO A 15 11.08 20.80 5.31
N GLY A 16 11.03 20.46 6.60
CA GLY A 16 10.96 21.39 7.72
C GLY A 16 9.53 21.74 8.16
N GLU A 17 8.53 21.49 7.31
CA GLU A 17 7.11 21.72 7.60
C GLU A 17 6.30 20.42 7.71
N ARG A 18 6.89 19.28 7.34
CA ARG A 18 6.21 17.97 7.40
C ARG A 18 5.86 17.62 8.83
N PRO A 19 4.78 16.87 9.08
CA PRO A 19 4.47 16.37 10.42
C PRO A 19 5.63 15.63 11.09
N ILE A 20 6.44 14.89 10.31
CA ILE A 20 7.60 14.15 10.81
C ILE A 20 8.79 15.03 11.21
N ASP A 21 8.81 16.29 10.78
CA ASP A 21 9.87 17.26 11.12
C ASP A 21 9.53 18.05 12.40
N LYS A 22 8.28 17.93 12.90
CA LYS A 22 7.81 18.65 14.08
C LYS A 22 8.13 17.83 15.34
N PRO A 23 8.41 18.51 16.47
CA PRO A 23 8.71 17.82 17.73
C PRO A 23 7.48 17.12 18.32
N GLU A 24 6.27 17.57 17.96
CA GLU A 24 5.02 17.06 18.49
C GLU A 24 4.10 16.58 17.36
N LEU A 25 3.46 15.43 17.60
CA LEU A 25 2.42 14.90 16.72
C LEU A 25 1.08 15.59 16.98
N PRO A 26 0.17 15.64 15.98
CA PRO A 26 -1.16 16.21 16.19
C PRO A 26 -1.93 15.44 17.28
N PRO A 27 -2.50 16.14 18.29
CA PRO A 27 -3.17 15.50 19.43
C PRO A 27 -4.42 14.70 19.04
N GLN A 28 -5.08 15.03 17.92
CA GLN A 28 -6.22 14.31 17.37
C GLN A 28 -5.85 13.01 16.62
N GLY A 29 -4.55 12.79 16.35
CA GLY A 29 -4.07 11.67 15.55
C GLY A 29 -4.46 11.74 14.07
N TYR A 30 -4.11 10.68 13.34
CA TYR A 30 -4.44 10.52 11.93
C TYR A 30 -5.40 9.35 11.70
N ALA A 31 -6.33 9.52 10.77
CA ALA A 31 -7.16 8.44 10.25
C ALA A 31 -6.71 8.08 8.84
N ILE A 32 -6.43 6.80 8.61
CA ILE A 32 -5.93 6.30 7.34
C ILE A 32 -6.68 5.03 6.98
N THR A 33 -7.21 4.99 5.77
CA THR A 33 -7.75 3.76 5.16
C THR A 33 -6.84 3.36 4.01
N MET A 34 -6.28 2.16 4.09
CA MET A 34 -5.48 1.57 3.02
C MET A 34 -6.35 0.58 2.25
N VAL A 35 -6.37 0.72 0.93
CA VAL A 35 -7.13 -0.15 0.03
C VAL A 35 -6.25 -0.51 -1.15
N ALA A 36 -6.46 -1.69 -1.72
CA ALA A 36 -5.93 -2.05 -3.01
C ALA A 36 -7.04 -2.76 -3.78
N GLU A 37 -7.24 -2.36 -5.03
CA GLU A 37 -8.10 -3.08 -5.96
C GLU A 37 -7.32 -4.27 -6.50
N THR A 38 -7.94 -5.44 -6.56
CA THR A 38 -7.30 -6.64 -7.09
C THR A 38 -8.16 -7.30 -8.14
N GLU A 39 -7.52 -7.75 -9.22
CA GLU A 39 -8.15 -8.53 -10.27
C GLU A 39 -7.26 -9.71 -10.65
N THR A 40 -7.88 -10.81 -11.08
CA THR A 40 -7.19 -11.89 -11.78
C THR A 40 -7.35 -11.67 -13.28
N GLN A 41 -6.27 -11.63 -14.04
CA GLN A 41 -6.30 -11.37 -15.48
C GLN A 41 -6.23 -12.66 -16.30
N GLY A 42 -7.17 -12.79 -17.24
CA GLY A 42 -7.19 -13.86 -18.23
C GLY A 42 -7.30 -15.26 -17.62
N GLU A 43 -6.62 -16.22 -18.25
CA GLU A 43 -6.53 -17.60 -17.76
C GLU A 43 -5.23 -17.80 -16.93
N GLY A 44 -5.35 -18.51 -15.81
CA GLY A 44 -4.24 -18.83 -14.92
C GLY A 44 -4.27 -18.05 -13.60
N GLN A 45 -3.10 -17.69 -13.09
CA GLN A 45 -2.94 -17.11 -11.75
C GLN A 45 -2.32 -15.70 -11.74
N LEU A 46 -2.26 -15.03 -12.89
CA LEU A 46 -1.79 -13.65 -12.98
C LEU A 46 -2.81 -12.71 -12.31
N LYS A 47 -2.35 -11.96 -11.31
CA LYS A 47 -3.15 -11.00 -10.54
C LYS A 47 -2.54 -9.62 -10.69
N VAL A 48 -3.39 -8.61 -10.73
CA VAL A 48 -3.00 -7.21 -10.75
C VAL A 48 -3.61 -6.52 -9.54
N GLY A 49 -2.74 -5.88 -8.75
CA GLY A 49 -3.11 -5.02 -7.65
C GLY A 49 -2.92 -3.56 -8.04
N ARG A 50 -3.90 -2.71 -7.76
CA ARG A 50 -3.83 -1.27 -8.02
C ARG A 50 -4.10 -0.46 -6.76
N TYR A 51 -3.29 0.57 -6.55
CA TYR A 51 -3.53 1.58 -5.53
C TYR A 51 -3.04 2.95 -6.02
N ARG A 52 -3.95 3.91 -6.14
CA ARG A 52 -3.69 5.23 -6.73
C ARG A 52 -3.09 5.08 -8.14
N HIS A 53 -1.85 5.54 -8.35
CA HIS A 53 -1.14 5.44 -9.62
C HIS A 53 -0.16 4.24 -9.68
N PHE A 54 -0.13 3.41 -8.64
CA PHE A 54 0.73 2.22 -8.59
C PHE A 54 -0.03 0.98 -9.09
N GLU A 55 0.69 0.14 -9.82
CA GLU A 55 0.25 -1.16 -10.28
C GLU A 55 1.30 -2.19 -9.90
N VAL A 56 0.86 -3.33 -9.36
CA VAL A 56 1.71 -4.44 -8.95
C VAL A 56 1.16 -5.72 -9.53
N PHE A 57 2.05 -6.55 -10.06
CA PHE A 57 1.70 -7.87 -10.60
C PHE A 57 2.11 -8.96 -9.64
N CYS A 58 1.28 -10.00 -9.58
CA CYS A 58 1.54 -11.22 -8.86
C CYS A 58 1.28 -12.40 -9.78
N ASP A 59 2.14 -13.41 -9.75
CA ASP A 59 1.96 -14.63 -10.52
C ASP A 59 2.37 -15.83 -9.68
N GLU A 60 1.67 -16.93 -9.87
CA GLU A 60 1.96 -18.17 -9.14
C GLU A 60 2.89 -19.07 -9.98
N PRO A 61 3.57 -20.06 -9.37
CA PRO A 61 4.40 -20.97 -10.13
C PRO A 61 3.57 -21.93 -11.02
N PRO A 62 4.18 -22.54 -12.07
CA PRO A 62 3.46 -23.39 -13.02
C PRO A 62 2.74 -24.57 -12.37
N ARG A 63 3.28 -25.10 -11.26
CA ARG A 63 2.69 -26.22 -10.52
C ARG A 63 1.28 -25.94 -9.95
N ILE A 64 0.85 -24.69 -9.88
CA ILE A 64 -0.52 -24.30 -9.48
C ILE A 64 -1.21 -23.40 -10.52
N GLY A 65 -0.74 -23.42 -11.77
CA GLY A 65 -1.41 -22.79 -12.90
C GLY A 65 -1.04 -21.32 -13.16
N GLY A 66 0.09 -20.83 -12.64
CA GLY A 66 0.65 -19.53 -13.03
C GLY A 66 1.85 -19.65 -13.97
N GLN A 67 2.50 -18.52 -14.28
CA GLN A 67 3.62 -18.46 -15.24
C GLN A 67 4.93 -18.02 -14.58
N ASP A 68 4.95 -17.81 -13.25
CA ASP A 68 6.12 -17.39 -12.47
C ASP A 68 6.81 -16.11 -13.00
N ARG A 69 6.06 -15.21 -13.65
CA ARG A 69 6.61 -13.98 -14.23
C ARG A 69 6.78 -12.84 -13.21
N TYR A 70 6.12 -12.96 -12.06
CA TYR A 70 6.10 -11.96 -11.00
C TYR A 70 6.08 -12.64 -9.64
N PRO A 71 6.54 -11.97 -8.56
CA PRO A 71 6.51 -12.55 -7.21
C PRO A 71 5.11 -12.96 -6.75
N GLN A 72 5.02 -14.02 -5.94
CA GLN A 72 3.78 -14.46 -5.27
C GLN A 72 3.33 -13.42 -4.23
N PRO A 73 2.04 -13.42 -3.80
CA PRO A 73 1.52 -12.38 -2.91
C PRO A 73 2.27 -12.29 -1.57
N LEU A 74 2.64 -13.46 -1.02
CA LEU A 74 3.34 -13.54 0.26
C LEU A 74 4.73 -12.90 0.21
N THR A 75 5.37 -12.88 -0.96
CA THR A 75 6.67 -12.22 -1.15
C THR A 75 6.54 -10.71 -0.97
N TYR A 76 5.46 -10.10 -1.46
CA TYR A 76 5.17 -8.68 -1.21
C TYR A 76 4.86 -8.38 0.25
N VAL A 77 4.12 -9.26 0.94
CA VAL A 77 3.87 -9.14 2.38
C VAL A 77 5.18 -9.18 3.16
N ALA A 78 6.07 -10.13 2.85
CA ALA A 78 7.36 -10.25 3.50
C ALA A 78 8.25 -9.02 3.27
N MET A 79 8.28 -8.48 2.04
CA MET A 79 8.98 -7.22 1.76
C MET A 79 8.39 -6.05 2.56
N GLY A 80 7.06 -5.95 2.63
CA GLY A 80 6.37 -4.90 3.38
C GLY A 80 6.62 -4.93 4.89
N VAL A 81 6.89 -6.11 5.47
CA VAL A 81 7.30 -6.25 6.88
C VAL A 81 8.79 -5.94 7.08
N GLY A 82 9.62 -6.15 6.06
CA GLY A 82 11.07 -5.99 6.15
C GLY A 82 11.59 -4.55 5.98
N PHE A 83 10.77 -3.64 5.44
CA PHE A 83 11.07 -2.21 5.37
C PHE A 83 10.64 -1.49 6.65
#